data_AF-A0A435GZJ4-F1
#
_entry.id   AF-A0A435GZJ4-F1
#
_cell.length_a   1.000
_cell.length_b   1.000
_cell.length_c   1.000
_cell.angle_alpha   90.00
_cell.angle_beta   90.00
_cell.angle_gamma   90.00
#
_symmetry.space_group_name_H-M   'P 1'
#
loop_
_entity.id
_entity.type
_entity.pdbx_description
1 polymer ?
#
loop_
_entity_poly.entity_id
_entity_poly.type
_entity_poly.pdbx_seq_one_letter_code
_entity_poly.pdbx_strand_id
1 'polypeptide(L)'
;PYGDNSVEAYPPAPQDDGNYDDNYPDAPQPAKPGTIKRQPLNEASIDPAQPETPADQAALPPKAGDKTTVAPALSLGARQDVAALQVLLDRGGASPGVIDGRFGSNVDKALAAYNQITGANLRSTDAVAIQAALAQSGGDAFANYTITAEDAAGPYVASIPEDYSQKAQLDRMGYTSVTEALAERFHMDENYLKALNPEVDFNRPGTIIKVANFGRLVSTPVARIVADKDKKEVFAYDAGGKLVAAYPATIGSSDTPSPSGIHTVSRVALDPNYTYNPSINFKQGQNDKVLTIPPGPNGPVGSVWIALD
;
A
#
# COMPACT_ATOMS: atom_id res chain seq x y z
N PRO A 1 49.23 2.14 16.69
CA PRO A 1 49.00 2.61 18.07
C PRO A 1 48.92 4.14 18.09
N TYR A 2 47.81 4.83 18.29
CA TYR A 2 46.53 4.63 19.00
C TYR A 2 45.44 5.28 18.09
N GLY A 3 44.17 4.86 17.95
CA GLY A 3 43.22 4.36 18.92
C GLY A 3 42.47 5.53 19.56
N ASP A 4 41.28 5.89 19.08
CA ASP A 4 40.11 6.13 19.94
C ASP A 4 38.79 6.20 19.15
N ASN A 5 37.75 5.65 19.79
CA ASN A 5 36.42 5.36 19.29
C ASN A 5 35.50 6.56 19.47
N SER A 6 34.95 7.10 18.39
CA SER A 6 33.72 7.91 18.47
C SER A 6 32.53 7.00 18.21
N VAL A 7 32.03 6.41 19.29
CA VAL A 7 30.67 5.86 19.35
C VAL A 7 29.74 7.06 19.13
N GLU A 8 29.10 7.12 17.98
CA GLU A 8 28.09 8.13 17.67
C GLU A 8 26.83 7.77 18.44
N ALA A 9 26.80 8.18 19.71
CA ALA A 9 25.68 8.00 20.60
C ALA A 9 24.55 8.94 20.17
N TYR A 10 23.43 8.35 19.75
CA TYR A 10 22.19 9.09 19.52
C TYR A 10 21.67 9.71 20.82
N PRO A 11 20.92 10.82 20.74
CA PRO A 11 20.19 11.33 21.89
C PRO A 11 19.22 10.24 22.41
N PRO A 12 19.07 10.11 23.73
CA PRO A 12 18.17 9.12 24.30
C PRO A 12 16.73 9.34 23.80
N ALA A 13 15.97 8.25 23.67
CA ALA A 13 14.52 8.34 23.62
C ALA A 13 14.04 9.19 24.82
N PRO A 14 13.00 10.03 24.67
CA PRO A 14 12.52 10.87 25.78
C PRO A 14 12.33 10.01 27.02
N GLN A 15 13.14 10.27 28.05
CA GLN A 15 12.94 9.69 29.37
C GLN A 15 11.76 10.41 30.00
N ASP A 16 10.79 9.63 30.48
CA ASP A 16 9.76 10.10 31.40
C ASP A 16 10.42 10.23 32.78
N ASP A 17 11.12 11.34 33.01
CA ASP A 17 11.62 11.70 34.33
C ASP A 17 10.49 12.36 35.11
N GLY A 18 9.78 11.53 35.89
CA GLY A 18 8.64 11.91 36.72
C GLY A 18 8.95 12.89 37.85
N ASN A 19 9.33 14.12 37.49
CA ASN A 19 9.43 15.25 38.41
C ASN A 19 9.07 16.55 37.68
N TYR A 20 7.78 16.72 37.38
CA TYR A 20 7.23 18.00 36.95
C TYR A 20 6.98 18.86 38.19
N ASP A 21 7.69 19.99 38.29
CA ASP A 21 7.34 21.08 39.20
C ASP A 21 5.96 21.62 38.78
N ASP A 22 5.01 21.54 39.70
CA ASP A 22 3.64 22.05 39.59
C ASP A 22 3.65 23.56 39.35
N ASN A 23 3.35 24.03 38.14
CA ASN A 23 2.64 25.30 37.88
C ASN A 23 2.44 25.54 36.37
N TYR A 24 1.40 24.91 35.80
CA TYR A 24 0.70 25.41 34.62
C TYR A 24 -0.80 25.41 34.91
N PRO A 25 -1.57 26.43 34.48
CA PRO A 25 -3.01 26.43 34.65
C PRO A 25 -3.64 25.29 33.85
N ASP A 26 -4.58 24.56 34.48
CA ASP A 26 -5.29 23.43 33.89
C ASP A 26 -5.91 23.77 32.53
N ALA A 27 -5.56 22.97 31.52
CA ALA A 27 -6.29 22.95 30.26
C ALA A 27 -7.70 22.38 30.49
N PRO A 28 -8.76 22.92 29.85
CA PRO A 28 -10.11 22.37 29.97
C PRO A 28 -10.11 20.90 29.53
N GLN A 29 -10.46 19.99 30.44
CA GLN A 29 -10.61 18.56 30.15
C GLN A 29 -11.70 18.34 29.10
N PRO A 30 -11.38 17.79 27.91
CA PRO A 30 -12.40 17.28 27.01
C PRO A 30 -13.03 16.03 27.64
N ALA A 31 -14.36 15.94 27.56
CA ALA A 31 -15.13 14.81 28.05
C ALA A 31 -14.56 13.47 27.54
N LYS A 32 -14.49 12.47 28.42
CA LYS A 32 -13.98 11.12 28.15
C LYS A 32 -14.51 10.59 26.80
N PRO A 33 -13.66 10.44 25.78
CA PRO A 33 -14.05 9.74 24.56
C PRO A 33 -14.29 8.28 24.91
N GLY A 34 -15.48 7.76 24.58
CA GLY A 34 -15.79 6.34 24.74
C GLY A 34 -14.71 5.49 24.07
N THR A 35 -14.45 4.31 24.64
CA THR A 35 -13.45 3.36 24.13
C THR A 35 -13.84 2.90 22.72
N ILE A 36 -13.41 3.64 21.70
CA ILE A 36 -13.44 3.16 20.32
C ILE A 36 -12.35 2.11 20.20
N LYS A 37 -12.72 0.83 20.22
CA LYS A 37 -11.86 -0.25 19.72
C LYS A 37 -11.66 0.02 18.23
N ARG A 38 -10.54 0.65 17.86
CA ARG A 38 -10.13 0.77 16.46
C ARG A 38 -9.79 -0.63 15.96
N GLN A 39 -10.64 -1.16 15.10
CA GLN A 39 -10.34 -2.34 14.29
C GLN A 39 -9.46 -1.90 13.12
N PRO A 40 -8.58 -2.77 12.58
CA PRO A 40 -7.97 -2.51 11.29
C PRO A 40 -9.06 -2.20 10.26
N LEU A 41 -8.75 -1.40 9.23
CA LEU A 41 -9.62 -1.36 8.06
C LEU A 41 -9.87 -2.82 7.64
N ASN A 42 -11.13 -3.19 7.45
CA ASN A 42 -11.46 -4.45 6.79
C ASN A 42 -10.98 -4.31 5.34
N GLU A 43 -9.69 -4.60 5.12
CA GLU A 43 -9.06 -4.63 3.81
C GLU A 43 -9.77 -5.70 2.98
N ALA A 44 -10.22 -5.29 1.80
CA ALA A 44 -11.13 -6.07 0.97
C ALA A 44 -10.40 -7.26 0.36
N SER A 45 -10.32 -8.36 1.11
CA SER A 45 -10.34 -9.65 0.44
C SER A 45 -11.70 -9.77 -0.26
N ILE A 46 -11.71 -9.72 -1.59
CA ILE A 46 -12.85 -10.24 -2.33
C ILE A 46 -12.78 -11.75 -2.11
N ASP A 47 -13.66 -12.29 -1.27
CA ASP A 47 -13.77 -13.74 -1.14
C ASP A 47 -14.03 -14.32 -2.55
N PRO A 48 -13.24 -15.32 -3.00
CA PRO A 48 -13.44 -15.91 -4.32
C PRO A 48 -14.88 -16.44 -4.42
N ALA A 49 -15.58 -16.06 -5.49
CA ALA A 49 -16.93 -16.52 -5.75
C ALA A 49 -16.98 -18.05 -5.71
N GLN A 50 -17.73 -18.61 -4.76
CA GLN A 50 -18.05 -20.03 -4.73
C GLN A 50 -18.95 -20.32 -5.95
N PRO A 51 -18.71 -21.38 -6.74
CA PRO A 51 -19.55 -21.67 -7.90
C PRO A 51 -20.97 -21.98 -7.44
N GLU A 52 -21.92 -21.08 -7.74
CA GLU A 52 -23.34 -21.35 -7.55
C GLU A 52 -23.82 -22.34 -8.62
N THR A 53 -24.39 -23.46 -8.17
CA THR A 53 -25.16 -24.38 -9.02
C THR A 53 -26.32 -23.63 -9.65
N PRO A 54 -26.52 -23.67 -10.99
CA PRO A 54 -27.60 -22.94 -11.64
C PRO A 54 -28.97 -23.44 -11.18
N ALA A 55 -29.76 -22.56 -10.57
CA ALA A 55 -31.20 -22.75 -10.45
C ALA A 55 -31.87 -22.30 -11.77
N ASP A 56 -32.67 -23.21 -12.30
CA ASP A 56 -33.40 -23.20 -13.56
C ASP A 56 -34.18 -21.89 -13.81
N GLN A 57 -33.77 -21.11 -14.82
CA GLN A 57 -34.62 -20.08 -15.44
C GLN A 57 -34.47 -20.11 -16.96
N ALA A 58 -35.63 -20.17 -17.61
CA ALA A 58 -35.85 -20.51 -19.00
C ALA A 58 -35.05 -19.69 -20.02
N ALA A 59 -34.55 -20.41 -21.03
CA ALA A 59 -33.79 -19.91 -22.16
C ALA A 59 -34.61 -19.00 -23.09
N LEU A 60 -33.98 -17.91 -23.55
CA LEU A 60 -34.27 -17.27 -24.84
C LEU A 60 -33.08 -17.53 -25.78
N PRO A 61 -33.30 -17.79 -27.08
CA PRO A 61 -32.27 -18.30 -27.97
C PRO A 61 -31.22 -17.24 -28.35
N PRO A 62 -29.95 -17.64 -28.62
CA PRO A 62 -28.89 -16.72 -28.97
C PRO A 62 -29.05 -16.23 -30.42
N LYS A 63 -28.93 -14.92 -30.64
CA LYS A 63 -28.60 -14.38 -31.97
C LYS A 63 -27.09 -14.42 -32.15
N ALA A 64 -26.65 -15.24 -33.10
CA ALA A 64 -25.30 -15.25 -33.64
C ALA A 64 -24.99 -13.88 -34.27
N GLY A 65 -23.82 -13.35 -33.91
CA GLY A 65 -23.32 -12.06 -34.36
C GLY A 65 -21.96 -11.80 -33.74
N ASP A 66 -21.00 -12.64 -34.10
CA ASP A 66 -19.60 -12.58 -33.68
C ASP A 66 -19.00 -11.22 -34.07
N LYS A 67 -18.71 -10.39 -33.08
CA LYS A 67 -17.81 -9.24 -33.20
C LYS A 67 -17.04 -9.14 -31.91
N THR A 68 -15.79 -9.59 -31.97
CA THR A 68 -14.73 -9.31 -31.01
C THR A 68 -14.73 -7.81 -30.70
N THR A 69 -15.28 -7.43 -29.56
CA THR A 69 -15.21 -6.06 -29.05
C THR A 69 -13.79 -5.85 -28.56
N VAL A 70 -12.99 -5.18 -29.39
CA VAL A 70 -11.68 -4.69 -29.00
C VAL A 70 -11.90 -3.69 -27.86
N ALA A 71 -11.34 -3.98 -26.69
CA ALA A 71 -11.42 -3.08 -25.54
C ALA A 71 -10.91 -1.67 -25.93
N PRO A 72 -11.53 -0.59 -25.44
CA PRO A 72 -11.05 0.77 -25.70
C PRO A 72 -9.60 0.89 -25.27
N ALA A 73 -8.82 1.61 -26.08
CA ALA A 73 -7.37 1.70 -25.97
C ALA A 73 -6.93 1.95 -24.52
N LEU A 74 -6.37 0.91 -23.91
CA LEU A 74 -5.41 1.08 -22.84
C LEU A 74 -4.41 2.12 -23.33
N SER A 75 -4.08 3.13 -22.52
CA SER A 75 -3.05 4.10 -22.86
C SER A 75 -1.84 3.36 -23.46
N LEU A 76 -1.19 3.91 -24.48
CA LEU A 76 -0.22 3.25 -25.40
C LEU A 76 0.90 2.36 -24.78
N GLY A 77 0.98 2.20 -23.45
CA GLY A 77 1.84 1.24 -22.75
C GLY A 77 1.22 0.41 -21.62
N ALA A 78 -0.05 0.59 -21.22
CA ALA A 78 -0.69 -0.24 -20.19
C ALA A 78 -1.40 -1.44 -20.83
N ARG A 79 -1.34 -2.63 -20.22
CA ARG A 79 -1.92 -3.86 -20.77
C ARG A 79 -2.52 -4.74 -19.67
N GLN A 80 -3.70 -5.30 -19.93
CA GLN A 80 -4.38 -6.18 -18.96
C GLN A 80 -3.63 -7.47 -18.69
N ASP A 81 -2.87 -8.01 -19.66
CA ASP A 81 -2.07 -9.22 -19.44
C ASP A 81 -0.85 -8.96 -18.54
N VAL A 82 -0.24 -7.77 -18.66
CA VAL A 82 0.82 -7.34 -17.73
C VAL A 82 0.26 -7.08 -16.34
N ALA A 83 -0.92 -6.45 -16.24
CA ALA A 83 -1.60 -6.29 -14.95
C ALA A 83 -2.00 -7.64 -14.34
N ALA A 84 -2.38 -8.63 -15.16
CA ALA A 84 -2.67 -9.98 -14.68
C ALA A 84 -1.40 -10.67 -14.12
N LEU A 85 -0.24 -10.46 -14.74
CA LEU A 85 1.04 -10.86 -14.15
C LEU A 85 1.29 -10.13 -12.83
N GLN A 86 1.13 -8.80 -12.78
CA GLN A 86 1.32 -8.01 -11.56
C GLN A 86 0.44 -8.51 -10.40
N VAL A 87 -0.84 -8.82 -10.66
CA VAL A 87 -1.76 -9.42 -9.69
C VAL A 87 -1.27 -10.77 -9.19
N LEU A 88 -0.79 -11.63 -10.09
CA LEU A 88 -0.23 -12.94 -9.71
C LEU A 88 0.97 -12.79 -8.77
N LEU A 89 1.86 -11.85 -9.08
CA LEU A 89 3.06 -11.59 -8.28
C LEU A 89 2.67 -11.07 -6.88
N ASP A 90 1.73 -10.12 -6.82
CA ASP A 90 1.21 -9.53 -5.58
C ASP A 90 0.59 -10.59 -4.66
N ARG A 91 -0.27 -11.48 -5.20
CA ARG A 91 -0.82 -12.65 -4.49
C ARG A 91 0.25 -13.56 -3.90
N GLY A 92 1.39 -13.69 -4.58
CA GLY A 92 2.52 -14.51 -4.16
C GLY A 92 3.42 -13.86 -3.12
N GLY A 93 3.08 -12.65 -2.65
CA GLY A 93 3.91 -11.86 -1.74
C GLY A 93 5.10 -11.16 -2.39
N ALA A 94 5.17 -11.16 -3.72
CA ALA A 94 6.19 -10.42 -4.47
C ALA A 94 5.54 -9.20 -5.11
N SER A 95 5.51 -8.09 -4.39
CA SER A 95 4.81 -6.89 -4.85
C SER A 95 5.51 -6.29 -6.08
N PRO A 96 4.81 -6.04 -7.19
CA PRO A 96 5.33 -5.27 -8.32
C PRO A 96 5.34 -3.76 -8.05
N GLY A 97 4.98 -3.33 -6.83
CA GLY A 97 4.52 -1.99 -6.54
C GLY A 97 3.04 -1.88 -6.92
N VAL A 98 2.68 -0.78 -7.59
CA VAL A 98 1.32 -0.52 -8.02
C VAL A 98 0.94 -1.36 -9.26
N ILE A 99 -0.31 -1.83 -9.32
CA ILE A 99 -0.87 -2.52 -10.50
C ILE A 99 -1.30 -1.47 -11.53
N ASP A 100 -0.50 -1.31 -12.58
CA ASP A 100 -0.66 -0.29 -13.62
C ASP A 100 -0.69 -0.86 -15.05
N GLY A 101 -0.51 -2.18 -15.19
CA GLY A 101 -0.44 -2.87 -16.47
C GLY A 101 0.81 -2.56 -17.29
N ARG A 102 1.89 -2.05 -16.69
CA ARG A 102 3.12 -1.70 -17.41
C ARG A 102 4.28 -2.60 -17.00
N PHE A 103 5.15 -2.92 -17.95
CA PHE A 103 6.44 -3.52 -17.61
C PHE A 103 7.37 -2.47 -17.02
N GLY A 104 8.22 -2.89 -16.10
CA GLY A 104 9.23 -2.06 -15.50
C GLY A 104 10.11 -2.85 -14.55
N SER A 105 11.17 -2.21 -14.06
CA SER A 105 12.16 -2.87 -13.19
C SER A 105 11.57 -3.50 -11.93
N ASN A 106 10.47 -2.97 -11.39
CA ASN A 106 9.80 -3.57 -10.24
C ASN A 106 9.07 -4.86 -10.60
N VAL A 107 8.50 -4.97 -11.82
CA VAL A 107 7.89 -6.23 -12.30
C VAL A 107 8.95 -7.31 -12.47
N ASP A 108 10.13 -6.96 -12.99
CA ASP A 108 11.24 -7.91 -13.15
C ASP A 108 11.74 -8.44 -11.79
N LYS A 109 11.90 -7.53 -10.81
CA LYS A 109 12.26 -7.87 -9.43
C LYS A 109 11.21 -8.74 -8.74
N ALA A 110 9.95 -8.34 -8.84
CA ALA A 110 8.82 -9.10 -8.30
C ALA A 110 8.72 -10.50 -8.91
N LEU A 111 8.96 -10.65 -10.22
CA LEU A 111 9.00 -11.97 -10.85
C LEU A 111 10.14 -12.84 -10.31
N ALA A 112 11.32 -12.26 -10.09
CA ALA A 112 12.44 -12.97 -9.48
C ALA A 112 12.12 -13.41 -8.04
N ALA A 113 11.54 -12.53 -7.23
CA ALA A 113 11.10 -12.84 -5.87
C ALA A 113 9.99 -13.88 -5.84
N TYR A 114 8.99 -13.80 -6.73
CA TYR A 114 7.91 -14.77 -6.84
C TYR A 114 8.46 -16.18 -7.15
N ASN A 115 9.38 -16.29 -8.10
CA ASN A 115 10.04 -17.56 -8.42
C ASN A 115 10.83 -18.10 -7.22
N GLN A 116 11.46 -17.24 -6.42
CA GLN A 116 12.14 -17.65 -5.19
C GLN A 116 11.17 -18.10 -4.09
N ILE A 117 10.05 -17.39 -3.88
CA ILE A 117 9.06 -17.69 -2.85
C ILE A 117 8.35 -19.03 -3.14
N THR A 118 7.99 -19.24 -4.41
CA THR A 118 7.19 -20.38 -4.86
C THR A 118 8.03 -21.57 -5.32
N GLY A 119 9.30 -21.36 -5.65
CA GLY A 119 10.13 -22.36 -6.33
C GLY A 119 9.78 -22.55 -7.81
N ALA A 120 8.95 -21.68 -8.38
CA ALA A 120 8.58 -21.72 -9.79
C ALA A 120 9.70 -21.17 -10.69
N ASN A 121 9.56 -21.41 -11.99
CA ASN A 121 10.38 -20.79 -13.04
C ASN A 121 9.47 -20.09 -14.05
N LEU A 122 8.66 -19.16 -13.53
CA LEU A 122 7.72 -18.37 -14.33
C LEU A 122 8.48 -17.33 -15.14
N ARG A 123 8.09 -17.16 -16.41
CA ARG A 123 8.58 -16.10 -17.29
C ARG A 123 7.45 -15.11 -17.54
N SER A 124 7.78 -13.82 -17.62
CA SER A 124 6.81 -12.76 -17.92
C SER A 124 6.11 -12.92 -19.28
N THR A 125 6.71 -13.67 -20.20
CA THR A 125 6.16 -13.95 -21.53
C THR A 125 5.35 -15.25 -21.61
N ASP A 126 5.27 -16.03 -20.52
CA ASP A 126 4.58 -17.32 -20.51
C ASP A 126 3.12 -17.16 -20.07
N ALA A 127 2.28 -16.71 -21.01
CA ALA A 127 0.87 -16.43 -20.74
C ALA A 127 0.11 -17.67 -20.21
N VAL A 128 0.46 -18.87 -20.67
CA VAL A 128 -0.19 -20.12 -20.24
C VAL A 128 0.16 -20.43 -18.80
N ALA A 129 1.44 -20.32 -18.43
CA ALA A 129 1.87 -20.53 -17.04
C ALA A 129 1.30 -19.46 -16.10
N ILE A 130 1.23 -18.20 -16.54
CA ILE A 130 0.62 -17.10 -15.76
C ILE A 130 -0.87 -17.40 -15.51
N GLN A 131 -1.61 -17.80 -16.54
CA GLN A 131 -3.04 -18.13 -16.39
C GLN A 131 -3.25 -19.34 -15.47
N ALA A 132 -2.43 -20.37 -15.60
CA ALA A 132 -2.50 -21.54 -14.71
C ALA A 132 -2.20 -21.19 -13.26
N ALA A 133 -1.20 -20.33 -13.01
CA ALA A 133 -0.84 -19.88 -11.67
C ALA A 133 -1.89 -18.94 -11.08
N LEU A 134 -2.55 -18.10 -11.89
CA LEU A 134 -3.72 -17.31 -11.47
C LEU A 134 -4.87 -18.20 -11.02
N ALA A 135 -5.20 -19.23 -11.81
CA ALA A 135 -6.24 -20.20 -11.44
C ALA A 135 -5.96 -20.90 -10.11
N GLN A 136 -4.68 -21.19 -9.81
CA GLN A 136 -4.26 -21.81 -8.55
C GLN A 136 -4.21 -20.81 -7.37
N SER A 137 -4.09 -19.51 -7.63
CA SER A 137 -3.91 -18.45 -6.62
C SER A 137 -5.16 -17.60 -6.38
N GLY A 138 -6.34 -18.07 -6.76
CA GLY A 138 -7.61 -17.38 -6.51
C GLY A 138 -8.43 -17.03 -7.75
N GLY A 139 -8.07 -17.58 -8.92
CA GLY A 139 -8.82 -17.40 -10.16
C GLY A 139 -8.41 -16.15 -10.93
N ASP A 140 -9.35 -15.56 -11.65
CA ASP A 140 -9.12 -14.41 -12.52
C ASP A 140 -8.41 -13.27 -11.81
N ALA A 141 -7.51 -12.60 -12.52
CA ALA A 141 -6.73 -11.48 -12.00
C ALA A 141 -7.58 -10.23 -11.69
N PHE A 142 -8.82 -10.20 -12.18
CA PHE A 142 -9.73 -9.09 -11.99
C PHE A 142 -11.08 -9.60 -11.49
N ALA A 143 -11.75 -8.77 -10.70
CA ALA A 143 -13.08 -9.03 -10.18
C ALA A 143 -13.97 -7.79 -10.36
N ASN A 144 -15.28 -8.01 -10.26
CA ASN A 144 -16.25 -6.93 -10.22
C ASN A 144 -16.42 -6.47 -8.77
N TYR A 145 -16.42 -5.16 -8.56
CA TYR A 145 -16.66 -4.52 -7.28
C TYR A 145 -17.78 -3.49 -7.41
N THR A 146 -18.76 -3.54 -6.50
CA THR A 146 -19.84 -2.57 -6.46
C THR A 146 -19.46 -1.46 -5.48
N ILE A 147 -19.35 -0.23 -5.99
CA ILE A 147 -19.06 0.95 -5.18
C ILE A 147 -20.18 1.11 -4.14
N THR A 148 -19.81 1.14 -2.87
CA THR A 148 -20.76 1.24 -1.76
C THR A 148 -21.10 2.69 -1.44
N ALA A 149 -22.13 2.91 -0.61
CA ALA A 149 -22.44 4.25 -0.12
C ALA A 149 -21.32 4.78 0.78
N GLU A 150 -20.66 3.90 1.52
CA GLU A 150 -19.53 4.19 2.38
C GLU A 150 -18.30 4.61 1.56
N ASP A 151 -18.03 3.95 0.44
CA ASP A 151 -16.97 4.37 -0.48
C ASP A 151 -17.29 5.77 -1.02
N ALA A 152 -18.51 6.06 -1.45
CA ALA A 152 -18.83 7.40 -1.99
C ALA A 152 -18.83 8.50 -0.91
N ALA A 153 -19.21 8.18 0.33
CA ALA A 153 -19.22 9.14 1.43
C ALA A 153 -17.81 9.47 1.93
N GLY A 154 -16.94 8.45 1.98
CA GLY A 154 -15.58 8.56 2.45
C GLY A 154 -15.43 9.14 3.84
N PRO A 155 -14.19 9.53 4.14
CA PRO A 155 -13.91 10.81 4.79
C PRO A 155 -12.91 11.61 3.95
N TYR A 156 -13.35 12.04 2.76
CA TYR A 156 -12.52 12.73 1.77
C TYR A 156 -12.16 14.16 2.19
N VAL A 157 -10.98 14.60 1.76
CA VAL A 157 -10.54 15.99 1.90
C VAL A 157 -10.47 16.67 0.53
N ALA A 158 -10.74 17.97 0.47
CA ALA A 158 -10.80 18.69 -0.80
C ALA A 158 -9.45 18.73 -1.54
N SER A 159 -8.34 18.76 -0.79
CA SER A 159 -6.98 18.72 -1.33
C SER A 159 -5.97 18.42 -0.22
N ILE A 160 -4.78 17.97 -0.60
CA ILE A 160 -3.61 17.88 0.27
C ILE A 160 -2.62 18.98 -0.12
N PRO A 161 -2.42 20.01 0.72
CA PRO A 161 -1.45 21.07 0.45
C PRO A 161 -0.02 20.52 0.39
N GLU A 162 0.89 21.16 -0.35
CA GLU A 162 2.30 20.78 -0.35
C GLU A 162 3.04 21.24 0.92
N ASP A 163 2.69 22.45 1.41
CA ASP A 163 3.33 23.08 2.56
C ASP A 163 3.00 22.38 3.88
N TYR A 164 4.03 22.14 4.71
CA TYR A 164 3.87 21.37 5.94
C TYR A 164 3.09 22.11 7.02
N SER A 165 3.19 23.45 7.09
CA SER A 165 2.38 24.23 8.03
C SER A 165 0.89 24.15 7.68
N GLN A 166 0.56 24.11 6.39
CA GLN A 166 -0.81 23.94 5.92
C GLN A 166 -1.32 22.52 6.15
N LYS A 167 -0.51 21.49 5.88
CA LYS A 167 -0.85 20.10 6.22
C LYS A 167 -1.17 19.93 7.71
N ALA A 168 -0.41 20.60 8.58
CA ALA A 168 -0.62 20.55 10.04
C ALA A 168 -1.93 21.18 10.51
N GLN A 169 -2.63 21.96 9.66
CA GLN A 169 -3.96 22.51 9.97
C GLN A 169 -5.11 21.60 9.51
N LEU A 170 -4.84 20.52 8.78
CA LEU A 170 -5.88 19.58 8.38
C LEU A 170 -6.35 18.75 9.57
N ASP A 171 -7.60 18.29 9.53
CA ASP A 171 -8.10 17.31 10.51
C ASP A 171 -7.46 15.93 10.28
N ARG A 172 -7.13 15.61 9.02
CA ARG A 172 -6.54 14.35 8.57
C ARG A 172 -5.87 14.48 7.21
N MET A 173 -4.88 13.63 6.95
CA MET A 173 -4.28 13.44 5.62
C MET A 173 -5.09 12.41 4.80
N GLY A 174 -6.38 12.67 4.60
CA GLY A 174 -7.31 11.76 3.92
C GLY A 174 -7.08 11.62 2.42
N TYR A 175 -7.79 10.68 1.80
CA TYR A 175 -7.91 10.62 0.34
C TYR A 175 -8.64 11.86 -0.18
N THR A 176 -8.32 12.24 -1.41
CA THR A 176 -8.92 13.37 -2.12
C THR A 176 -10.08 12.97 -3.02
N SER A 177 -10.21 11.68 -3.34
CA SER A 177 -11.31 11.18 -4.17
C SER A 177 -11.68 9.73 -3.89
N VAL A 178 -12.89 9.32 -4.31
CA VAL A 178 -13.33 7.92 -4.30
C VAL A 178 -12.43 7.04 -5.14
N THR A 179 -11.97 7.55 -6.28
CA THR A 179 -11.12 6.77 -7.20
C THR A 179 -9.76 6.47 -6.58
N GLU A 180 -9.14 7.44 -5.90
CA GLU A 180 -7.89 7.26 -5.17
C GLU A 180 -8.05 6.22 -4.05
N ALA A 181 -9.10 6.33 -3.24
CA ALA A 181 -9.36 5.37 -2.16
C ALA A 181 -9.58 3.94 -2.67
N LEU A 182 -10.31 3.79 -3.78
CA LEU A 182 -10.53 2.49 -4.42
C LEU A 182 -9.26 1.94 -5.08
N ALA A 183 -8.47 2.81 -5.72
CA ALA A 183 -7.20 2.42 -6.33
C ALA A 183 -6.24 1.84 -5.27
N GLU A 184 -6.04 2.56 -4.16
CA GLU A 184 -5.25 2.11 -3.02
C GLU A 184 -5.78 0.81 -2.42
N ARG A 185 -7.10 0.72 -2.21
CA ARG A 185 -7.75 -0.48 -1.66
C ARG A 185 -7.51 -1.75 -2.49
N PHE A 186 -7.34 -1.61 -3.80
CA PHE A 186 -7.13 -2.74 -4.72
C PHE A 186 -5.70 -2.80 -5.27
N HIS A 187 -4.75 -2.07 -4.67
CA HIS A 187 -3.34 -2.01 -5.08
C HIS A 187 -3.12 -1.53 -6.52
N MET A 188 -4.04 -0.70 -7.05
CA MET A 188 -4.04 -0.25 -8.44
C MET A 188 -3.54 1.19 -8.59
N ASP A 189 -3.02 1.50 -9.76
CA ASP A 189 -2.76 2.87 -10.16
C ASP A 189 -4.10 3.54 -10.48
N GLU A 190 -4.29 4.79 -10.02
CA GLU A 190 -5.56 5.48 -10.18
C GLU A 190 -5.92 5.70 -11.66
N ASN A 191 -4.92 6.02 -12.50
CA ASN A 191 -5.15 6.22 -13.94
C ASN A 191 -5.43 4.89 -14.64
N TYR A 192 -4.78 3.81 -14.22
CA TYR A 192 -5.05 2.47 -14.72
C TYR A 192 -6.46 2.00 -14.32
N LEU A 193 -6.88 2.24 -13.07
CA LEU A 193 -8.25 1.93 -12.62
C LEU A 193 -9.30 2.67 -13.45
N LYS A 194 -9.08 3.97 -13.74
CA LYS A 194 -9.94 4.77 -14.64
C LYS A 194 -9.95 4.21 -16.06
N ALA A 195 -8.78 3.89 -16.61
CA ALA A 195 -8.66 3.34 -17.97
C ALA A 195 -9.30 1.95 -18.10
N LEU A 196 -9.28 1.15 -17.04
CA LEU A 196 -9.92 -0.16 -16.98
C LEU A 196 -11.45 -0.06 -16.93
N ASN A 197 -11.98 1.06 -16.45
CA ASN A 197 -13.41 1.35 -16.28
C ASN A 197 -13.81 2.62 -17.04
N PRO A 198 -13.75 2.59 -18.39
CA PRO A 198 -14.07 3.76 -19.18
C PRO A 198 -15.53 4.16 -18.95
N GLU A 199 -15.79 5.47 -18.93
CA GLU A 199 -17.14 6.06 -18.86
C GLU A 199 -17.89 5.85 -17.53
N VAL A 200 -17.22 5.29 -16.52
CA VAL A 200 -17.80 5.07 -15.19
C VAL A 200 -17.70 6.32 -14.31
N ASP A 201 -18.80 6.65 -13.62
CA ASP A 201 -18.79 7.61 -12.50
C ASP A 201 -18.51 6.88 -11.17
N PHE A 202 -17.28 7.03 -10.68
CA PHE A 202 -16.83 6.44 -9.42
C PHE A 202 -17.53 7.01 -8.19
N ASN A 203 -18.20 8.18 -8.27
CA ASN A 203 -18.86 8.78 -7.12
C ASN A 203 -20.29 8.27 -6.92
N ARG A 204 -20.78 7.37 -7.78
CA ARG A 204 -22.13 6.85 -7.74
C ARG A 204 -22.17 5.49 -7.03
N PRO A 205 -22.79 5.38 -5.83
CA PRO A 205 -23.04 4.09 -5.21
C PRO A 205 -23.86 3.16 -6.10
N GLY A 206 -23.57 1.86 -6.03
CA GLY A 206 -24.20 0.81 -6.85
C GLY A 206 -23.54 0.63 -8.22
N THR A 207 -22.63 1.51 -8.62
CA THR A 207 -21.83 1.35 -9.82
C THR A 207 -20.90 0.15 -9.70
N ILE A 208 -20.86 -0.70 -10.72
CA ILE A 208 -19.96 -1.86 -10.77
C ILE A 208 -18.71 -1.47 -11.57
N ILE A 209 -17.55 -1.67 -10.96
CA ILE A 209 -16.23 -1.47 -11.57
C ILE A 209 -15.43 -2.77 -11.58
N LYS A 210 -14.56 -2.93 -12.56
CA LYS A 210 -13.53 -3.96 -12.62
C LYS A 210 -12.31 -3.50 -11.84
N VAL A 211 -11.85 -4.31 -10.89
CA VAL A 211 -10.70 -4.05 -10.03
C VAL A 211 -9.74 -5.23 -10.02
N ALA A 212 -8.51 -5.02 -9.58
CA ALA A 212 -7.56 -6.09 -9.35
C ALA A 212 -8.06 -7.02 -8.23
N ASN A 213 -7.99 -8.32 -8.49
CA ASN A 213 -8.26 -9.35 -7.49
C ASN A 213 -6.93 -9.78 -6.85
N PHE A 214 -6.41 -8.97 -5.92
CA PHE A 214 -5.11 -9.22 -5.27
C PHE A 214 -5.12 -10.40 -4.29
N GLY A 215 -6.28 -11.05 -4.08
CA GLY A 215 -6.40 -12.25 -3.27
C GLY A 215 -6.25 -11.97 -1.77
N ARG A 216 -5.54 -12.86 -1.07
CA ARG A 216 -5.33 -12.76 0.37
C ARG A 216 -3.98 -12.13 0.67
N LEU A 217 -3.96 -11.26 1.67
CA LEU A 217 -2.73 -10.66 2.16
C LEU A 217 -1.79 -11.74 2.73
N VAL A 218 -0.49 -11.52 2.52
CA VAL A 218 0.55 -12.36 3.11
C VAL A 218 0.47 -12.22 4.63
N SER A 219 0.23 -13.34 5.31
CA SER A 219 0.10 -13.41 6.78
C SER A 219 1.16 -14.31 7.43
N THR A 220 2.18 -14.70 6.65
CA THR A 220 3.25 -15.55 7.17
C THR A 220 4.07 -14.80 8.22
N PRO A 221 4.31 -15.37 9.43
CA PRO A 221 5.13 -14.73 10.44
C PRO A 221 6.54 -14.40 9.93
N VAL A 222 6.95 -13.15 10.10
CA VAL A 222 8.26 -12.64 9.68
C VAL A 222 9.21 -12.65 10.88
N ALA A 223 10.40 -13.22 10.70
CA ALA A 223 11.46 -13.23 11.70
C ALA A 223 12.58 -12.25 11.38
N ARG A 224 12.77 -11.88 10.10
CA ARG A 224 13.83 -10.98 9.66
C ARG A 224 13.40 -10.16 8.44
N ILE A 225 13.71 -8.87 8.48
CA ILE A 225 13.49 -7.94 7.37
C ILE A 225 14.87 -7.49 6.86
N VAL A 226 15.04 -7.40 5.54
CA VAL A 226 16.24 -6.87 4.89
C VAL A 226 15.84 -5.75 3.96
N ALA A 227 16.24 -4.52 4.26
CA ALA A 227 16.20 -3.42 3.31
C ALA A 227 17.51 -3.41 2.48
N ASP A 228 17.42 -3.81 1.22
CA ASP A 228 18.56 -3.91 0.31
C ASP A 228 18.65 -2.63 -0.55
N LYS A 229 19.64 -1.79 -0.25
CA LYS A 229 19.83 -0.49 -0.91
C LYS A 229 20.17 -0.61 -2.39
N ASP A 230 20.95 -1.61 -2.77
CA ASP A 230 21.40 -1.82 -4.15
C ASP A 230 20.23 -2.31 -5.01
N LYS A 231 19.43 -3.22 -4.46
CA LYS A 231 18.23 -3.72 -5.14
C LYS A 231 17.05 -2.77 -5.04
N LYS A 232 17.05 -1.82 -4.11
CA LYS A 232 15.89 -0.95 -3.81
C LYS A 232 14.65 -1.79 -3.50
N GLU A 233 14.83 -2.77 -2.62
CA GLU A 233 13.80 -3.72 -2.22
C GLU A 233 13.87 -3.97 -0.71
N VAL A 234 12.72 -4.30 -0.12
CA VAL A 234 12.61 -4.83 1.24
C VAL A 234 12.16 -6.28 1.15
N PHE A 235 12.93 -7.19 1.74
CA PHE A 235 12.66 -8.62 1.80
C PHE A 235 12.25 -9.03 3.21
N ALA A 236 11.20 -9.84 3.33
CA ALA A 236 10.75 -10.44 4.58
C ALA A 236 11.02 -11.94 4.56
N TYR A 237 11.66 -12.44 5.62
CA TYR A 237 12.01 -13.84 5.80
C TYR A 237 11.33 -14.41 7.04
N ASP A 238 10.87 -15.66 6.94
CA ASP A 238 10.38 -16.42 8.09
C ASP A 238 11.52 -16.92 9.00
N ALA A 239 11.16 -17.58 10.10
CA ALA A 239 12.12 -18.15 11.05
C ALA A 239 13.03 -19.25 10.46
N GLY A 240 12.60 -19.89 9.36
CA GLY A 240 13.40 -20.86 8.62
C GLY A 240 14.34 -20.23 7.58
N GLY A 241 14.32 -18.91 7.44
CA GLY A 241 15.11 -18.19 6.44
C GLY A 241 14.50 -18.25 5.03
N LYS A 242 13.26 -18.71 4.87
CA LYS A 242 12.56 -18.68 3.59
C LYS A 242 12.07 -17.26 3.30
N LEU A 243 12.24 -16.80 2.06
CA LEU A 243 11.63 -15.56 1.61
C LEU A 243 10.10 -15.73 1.57
N VAL A 244 9.38 -14.80 2.19
CA VAL A 244 7.91 -14.84 2.28
C VAL A 244 7.24 -13.60 1.71
N ALA A 245 7.96 -12.48 1.63
CA ALA A 245 7.51 -11.32 0.86
C ALA A 245 8.68 -10.46 0.36
N ALA A 246 8.47 -9.75 -0.73
CA ALA A 246 9.39 -8.78 -1.30
C ALA A 246 8.61 -7.55 -1.81
N TYR A 247 9.10 -6.36 -1.49
CA TYR A 247 8.48 -5.09 -1.89
C TYR A 247 9.53 -4.16 -2.50
N PRO A 248 9.22 -3.43 -3.58
CA PRO A 248 10.07 -2.33 -4.01
C PRO A 248 10.13 -1.27 -2.91
N ALA A 249 11.28 -0.62 -2.76
CA ALA A 249 11.50 0.36 -1.71
C ALA A 249 12.31 1.55 -2.21
N THR A 250 11.93 2.74 -1.76
CA THR A 250 12.78 3.93 -1.85
C THR A 250 13.60 4.01 -0.58
N ILE A 251 14.92 3.87 -0.72
CA ILE A 251 15.87 3.90 0.40
C ILE A 251 16.67 5.20 0.31
N GLY A 252 17.01 5.78 1.46
CA GLY A 252 17.61 7.11 1.58
C GLY A 252 18.80 7.32 0.64
N SER A 253 18.89 8.55 0.12
CA SER A 253 19.87 8.95 -0.90
C SER A 253 21.30 9.01 -0.33
N SER A 254 22.26 9.49 -1.11
CA SER A 254 23.57 9.88 -0.56
C SER A 254 23.47 11.07 0.38
N ASP A 255 22.51 11.97 0.11
CA ASP A 255 22.37 13.25 0.79
C ASP A 255 21.58 13.08 2.11
N THR A 256 20.71 12.08 2.18
CA THR A 256 19.98 11.65 3.36
C THR A 256 20.08 10.12 3.52
N PRO A 257 21.26 9.59 3.87
CA PRO A 257 21.50 8.15 3.87
C PRO A 257 20.69 7.43 4.94
N SER A 258 20.02 6.35 4.55
CA SER A 258 19.51 5.39 5.52
C SER A 258 20.69 4.71 6.25
N PRO A 259 20.62 4.56 7.58
CA PRO A 259 21.65 3.86 8.34
C PRO A 259 21.78 2.41 7.86
N SER A 260 22.99 1.85 7.97
CA SER A 260 23.28 0.46 7.63
C SER A 260 23.68 -0.29 8.90
N GLY A 261 23.17 -1.51 9.07
CA GLY A 261 23.45 -2.31 10.26
C GLY A 261 22.36 -3.33 10.53
N ILE A 262 22.51 -4.00 11.67
CA ILE A 262 21.46 -4.85 12.23
C ILE A 262 20.70 -4.00 13.24
N HIS A 263 19.40 -3.88 13.02
CA HIS A 263 18.49 -3.13 13.87
C HIS A 263 17.39 -4.05 14.40
N THR A 264 16.81 -3.67 15.54
CA THR A 264 15.66 -4.37 16.10
C THR A 264 14.38 -3.60 15.79
N VAL A 265 13.33 -4.29 15.36
CA VAL A 265 11.99 -3.67 15.27
C VAL A 265 11.50 -3.40 16.68
N SER A 266 11.42 -2.13 17.06
CA SER A 266 11.04 -1.72 18.42
C SER A 266 9.56 -1.42 18.56
N ARG A 267 8.93 -0.87 17.52
CA ARG A 267 7.51 -0.57 17.49
C ARG A 267 6.95 -0.55 16.08
N VAL A 268 5.69 -0.95 15.93
CA VAL A 268 4.89 -0.71 14.73
C VAL A 268 3.77 0.27 15.09
N ALA A 269 3.63 1.34 14.33
CA ALA A 269 2.56 2.32 14.47
C ALA A 269 1.70 2.29 13.20
N LEU A 270 0.39 2.05 13.38
CA LEU A 270 -0.60 2.13 12.32
C LEU A 270 -1.22 3.53 12.31
N ASP A 271 -1.41 4.07 11.11
CA ASP A 271 -1.91 5.42 10.85
C ASP A 271 -1.23 6.49 11.74
N PRO A 272 0.12 6.59 11.69
CA PRO A 272 0.87 7.47 12.57
C PRO A 272 0.71 8.95 12.15
N ASN A 273 0.77 9.85 13.12
CA ASN A 273 1.05 11.25 12.83
C ASN A 273 2.53 11.43 12.41
N TYR A 274 2.86 12.57 11.82
CA TYR A 274 4.24 12.92 11.50
C TYR A 274 4.67 14.18 12.26
N THR A 275 5.71 14.04 13.08
CA THR A 275 6.34 15.18 13.74
C THR A 275 7.46 15.70 12.83
N TYR A 276 7.22 16.85 12.21
CA TYR A 276 8.23 17.58 11.45
C TYR A 276 9.02 18.49 12.40
N ASN A 277 10.34 18.34 12.39
CA ASN A 277 11.26 19.22 13.10
C ASN A 277 12.34 19.73 12.11
N PRO A 278 12.34 21.03 11.74
CA PRO A 278 13.29 21.57 10.76
C PRO A 278 14.75 21.50 11.20
N SER A 279 15.02 21.35 12.51
CA SER A 279 16.37 21.19 13.05
C SER A 279 16.90 19.74 12.96
N ILE A 280 16.02 18.76 12.74
CA ILE A 280 16.37 17.32 12.69
C ILE A 280 16.14 16.75 11.29
N ASN A 281 15.03 17.09 10.64
CA ASN A 281 14.65 16.53 9.34
C ASN A 281 15.35 17.28 8.20
N PHE A 282 14.73 18.35 7.72
CA PHE A 282 15.20 19.28 6.70
C PHE A 282 14.30 20.52 6.76
N LYS A 283 14.74 21.65 6.20
CA LYS A 283 13.87 22.83 6.10
C LYS A 283 12.98 22.76 4.86
N GLN A 284 11.71 22.43 5.05
CA GLN A 284 10.66 22.48 4.02
C GLN A 284 10.11 23.92 3.93
N GLY A 285 10.25 24.55 2.76
CA GLY A 285 9.77 25.92 2.54
C GLY A 285 10.34 26.92 3.55
N GLN A 286 9.45 27.69 4.18
CA GLN A 286 9.80 28.63 5.25
C GLN A 286 9.51 28.10 6.65
N ASN A 287 9.22 26.81 6.79
CA ASN A 287 8.82 26.22 8.07
C ASN A 287 10.02 26.09 9.02
N ASP A 288 10.01 26.91 10.07
CA ASP A 288 11.06 27.04 11.09
C ASP A 288 10.64 26.51 12.48
N LYS A 289 9.43 25.96 12.59
CA LYS A 289 8.86 25.41 13.83
C LYS A 289 8.63 23.92 13.73
N VAL A 290 8.56 23.28 14.90
CA VAL A 290 8.08 21.91 15.04
C VAL A 290 6.58 21.89 14.71
N LEU A 291 6.18 20.96 13.85
CA LEU A 291 4.80 20.77 13.42
C LEU A 291 4.38 19.32 13.63
N THR A 292 3.12 19.12 13.98
CA THR A 292 2.49 17.79 13.98
C THR A 292 1.51 17.72 12.82
N ILE A 293 1.85 16.91 11.82
CA ILE A 293 0.97 16.63 10.68
C ILE A 293 0.05 15.46 11.07
N PRO A 294 -1.27 15.59 10.89
CA PRO A 294 -2.23 14.58 11.28
C PRO A 294 -2.03 13.27 10.50
N PRO A 295 -2.53 12.14 11.00
CA PRO A 295 -2.43 10.86 10.33
C PRO A 295 -3.34 10.79 9.08
N GLY A 296 -3.09 9.79 8.24
CA GLY A 296 -3.90 9.47 7.08
C GLY A 296 -3.08 8.90 5.92
N PRO A 297 -3.75 8.33 4.91
CA PRO A 297 -3.10 7.68 3.77
C PRO A 297 -2.18 8.61 2.96
N ASN A 298 -2.51 9.90 2.89
CA ASN A 298 -1.66 10.91 2.24
C ASN A 298 -0.61 11.53 3.18
N GLY A 299 -0.40 10.92 4.34
CA GLY A 299 0.59 11.34 5.33
C GLY A 299 2.03 11.16 4.80
N PRO A 300 2.99 12.00 5.23
CA PRO A 300 4.38 11.93 4.75
C PRO A 300 5.11 10.60 5.03
N VAL A 301 4.60 9.82 5.97
CA VAL A 301 5.18 8.54 6.43
C VAL A 301 4.31 7.32 6.07
N GLY A 302 3.24 7.53 5.30
CA GLY A 302 2.29 6.48 4.93
C GLY A 302 1.41 6.00 6.10
N SER A 303 0.68 4.91 5.85
CA SER A 303 -0.29 4.32 6.78
C SER A 303 0.32 3.39 7.84
N VAL A 304 1.60 3.01 7.69
CA VAL A 304 2.31 2.13 8.62
C VAL A 304 3.74 2.62 8.79
N TRP A 305 4.17 2.76 10.05
CA TRP A 305 5.54 3.06 10.41
C TRP A 305 6.15 1.96 11.27
N ILE A 306 7.36 1.53 10.93
CA ILE A 306 8.13 0.55 11.68
C ILE A 306 9.36 1.27 12.26
N ALA A 307 9.38 1.41 13.57
CA ALA A 307 10.52 1.98 14.29
C ALA A 307 11.63 0.92 14.46
N LEU A 308 12.86 1.37 14.26
CA LEU A 308 14.07 0.56 14.35
C LEU A 308 14.96 1.15 15.45
N ASP A 309 15.53 0.28 16.27
CA ASP A 309 16.57 0.60 17.27
C ASP A 309 17.95 0.11 16.80
#